data_AF-A0A2S8F5E9-F1
#
_entry.id   AF-A0A2S8F5E9-F1
#
_cell.length_a   1.000
_cell.length_b   1.000
_cell.length_c   1.000
_cell.angle_alpha   90.00
_cell.angle_beta   90.00
_cell.angle_gamma   90.00
#
_symmetry.space_group_name_H-M   'P 1'
#
loop_
_entity.id
_entity.type
_entity.pdbx_description
1 polymer ?
#
loop_
_entity_poly.entity_id
_entity_poly.type
_entity_poly.pdbx_seq_one_letter_code
_entity_poly.pdbx_strand_id
1 'polypeptide(L)'
;MAVKEVDDVIIAVYVMVDVPADQVVADHDVAERFLSEVNSRLSGALHLDQKALNKRLINLRRRGEDNGGLPRLRNNYHGRGPNRPR
;
A
#
# COMPACT_ATOMS: atom_id res chain seq x y z
N MET A 1 13.66 -3.70 -14.73
CA MET A 1 13.62 -4.46 -13.46
C MET A 1 13.39 -3.59 -12.21
N ALA A 2 13.18 -2.27 -12.30
CA ALA A 2 13.05 -1.38 -11.15
C ALA A 2 11.65 -1.30 -10.50
N VAL A 3 10.60 -1.78 -11.18
CA VAL A 3 9.21 -1.61 -10.70
C VAL A 3 8.91 -2.53 -9.51
N LYS A 4 9.43 -3.76 -9.54
CA LYS A 4 9.23 -4.77 -8.49
C LYS A 4 9.81 -4.38 -7.14
N GLU A 5 11.06 -3.91 -7.11
CA GLU A 5 11.72 -3.51 -5.84
C GLU A 5 10.89 -2.47 -5.07
N VAL A 6 10.33 -1.50 -5.81
CA VAL A 6 9.46 -0.49 -5.22
C VAL A 6 8.15 -1.08 -4.68
N ASP A 7 7.54 -2.02 -5.41
CA ASP A 7 6.31 -2.68 -4.96
C ASP A 7 6.58 -3.55 -3.71
N ASP A 8 7.69 -4.29 -3.68
CA ASP A 8 8.13 -5.08 -2.52
C ASP A 8 8.36 -4.21 -1.28
N VAL A 9 9.05 -3.07 -1.43
CA VAL A 9 9.27 -2.12 -0.32
C VAL A 9 7.95 -1.55 0.18
N ILE A 10 7.04 -1.14 -0.72
CA ILE A 10 5.72 -0.65 -0.35
C ILE A 10 4.94 -1.71 0.43
N ILE A 11 4.96 -2.97 -0.03
CA ILE A 11 4.26 -4.08 0.64
C ILE A 11 4.89 -4.34 2.02
N ALA A 12 6.22 -4.34 2.13
CA ALA A 12 6.90 -4.53 3.41
C ALA A 12 6.57 -3.43 4.42
N VAL A 13 6.59 -2.15 4.00
CA VAL A 13 6.21 -1.01 4.85
C VAL A 13 4.73 -1.10 5.22
N TYR A 14 3.87 -1.49 4.28
CA TYR A 14 2.44 -1.67 4.51
C TYR A 14 2.14 -2.70 5.60
N VAL A 15 2.83 -3.83 5.57
CA VAL A 15 2.72 -4.88 6.60
C VAL A 15 3.28 -4.41 7.95
N MET A 16 4.36 -3.63 7.95
CA MET A 16 4.96 -3.11 9.19
C MET A 16 4.07 -2.07 9.88
N VAL A 17 3.45 -1.18 9.10
CA VAL A 17 2.66 -0.07 9.63
C VAL A 17 1.25 -0.54 10.03
N ASP A 18 0.77 -1.69 9.50
CA ASP A 18 -0.57 -2.28 9.75
C ASP A 18 -1.72 -1.28 9.51
N VAL A 19 -1.51 -0.28 8.63
CA VAL A 19 -2.51 0.74 8.33
C VAL A 19 -3.18 0.42 6.99
N PRO A 20 -4.53 0.49 6.92
CA PRO A 20 -5.27 0.22 5.71
C PRO A 20 -4.98 1.20 4.58
N ALA A 21 -4.92 0.69 3.35
CA ALA A 21 -4.66 1.47 2.14
C ALA A 21 -5.53 2.71 1.99
N ASP A 22 -6.83 2.61 2.31
CA ASP A 22 -7.74 3.76 2.25
C ASP A 22 -7.34 4.86 3.25
N GLN A 23 -6.82 4.51 4.43
CA GLN A 23 -6.39 5.48 5.44
C GLN A 23 -5.07 6.14 5.04
N VAL A 24 -4.12 5.39 4.46
CA VAL A 24 -2.89 5.97 3.89
C VAL A 24 -3.21 6.97 2.78
N VAL A 25 -4.27 6.74 1.99
CA VAL A 25 -4.66 7.65 0.89
C VAL A 25 -5.52 8.81 1.38
N ALA A 26 -6.36 8.60 2.40
CA ALA A 26 -7.28 9.61 2.92
C ALA A 26 -6.60 10.60 3.89
N ASP A 27 -5.61 10.15 4.64
CA ASP A 27 -5.00 10.91 5.74
C ASP A 27 -3.60 11.40 5.36
N HIS A 28 -3.43 12.71 5.20
CA HIS A 28 -2.21 13.30 4.63
C HIS A 28 -0.96 13.03 5.49
N ASP A 29 -1.09 13.12 6.81
CA ASP A 29 0.01 12.91 7.75
C ASP A 29 0.52 11.46 7.70
N VAL A 30 -0.43 10.51 7.66
CA VAL A 30 -0.14 9.08 7.48
C VAL A 30 0.52 8.84 6.13
N ALA A 31 0.03 9.49 5.08
CA ALA A 31 0.54 9.37 3.73
C ALA A 31 2.00 9.85 3.63
N GLU A 32 2.33 11.00 4.23
CA GLU A 32 3.69 11.55 4.24
C GLU A 32 4.64 10.67 5.05
N ARG A 33 4.20 10.22 6.23
CA ARG A 33 5.00 9.32 7.08
C ARG A 33 5.28 7.99 6.38
N PHE A 34 4.27 7.44 5.70
CA PHE A 34 4.42 6.22 4.90
C PHE A 34 5.38 6.44 3.73
N LEU A 35 5.25 7.57 3.02
CA LEU A 35 6.13 7.92 1.92
C LEU A 35 7.59 8.05 2.38
N SER A 36 7.82 8.70 3.52
CA SER A 36 9.14 8.84 4.12
C SER A 36 9.78 7.49 4.45
N GLU A 37 9.03 6.58 5.08
CA GLU A 37 9.49 5.21 5.38
C GLU A 37 9.81 4.41 4.11
N VAL A 38 8.97 4.52 3.07
CA VAL A 38 9.21 3.86 1.77
C VAL A 38 10.47 4.42 1.11
N ASN A 39 10.61 5.74 1.02
CA ASN A 39 11.77 6.39 0.41
C ASN A 39 13.07 6.15 1.20
N SER A 40 12.99 5.99 2.52
CA SER A 40 14.16 5.64 3.34
C SER A 40 14.64 4.21 3.11
N ARG A 41 13.78 3.30 2.63
CA ARG A 41 14.11 1.90 2.33
C ARG A 41 14.42 1.68 0.85
N LEU A 42 13.99 2.59 -0.02
CA LEU A 42 14.37 2.58 -1.42
C LEU A 42 15.84 2.96 -1.58
N SER A 43 16.53 2.30 -2.50
CA SER A 43 17.87 2.73 -2.90
C SER A 43 17.78 4.16 -3.44
N GLY A 44 18.68 5.06 -3.03
CA GLY A 44 18.58 6.51 -3.29
C GLY A 44 18.48 6.97 -4.76
N ALA A 45 18.57 6.05 -5.73
CA ALA A 45 18.22 6.29 -7.13
C ALA A 45 16.70 6.22 -7.42
N LEU A 46 15.90 5.70 -6.48
CA LEU A 46 14.46 5.50 -6.56
C LEU A 46 13.79 6.36 -5.50
N HIS A 47 13.15 7.43 -5.93
CA HIS A 47 12.34 8.28 -5.08
C HIS A 47 10.89 8.25 -5.59
N LEU A 48 9.95 8.01 -4.68
CA LEU A 48 8.53 8.09 -4.97
C LEU A 48 7.96 9.42 -4.48
N ASP A 49 7.10 10.00 -5.30
CA ASP A 49 6.22 11.10 -4.92
C ASP A 49 4.92 10.57 -4.30
N GLN A 50 4.26 11.37 -3.46
CA GLN A 50 2.97 11.05 -2.83
C GLN A 50 1.93 10.56 -3.84
N LYS A 51 1.86 11.22 -5.01
CA LYS A 51 0.91 10.86 -6.07
C LYS A 51 1.25 9.52 -6.71
N ALA A 52 2.53 9.23 -6.87
CA ALA A 52 3.02 7.96 -7.41
C ALA A 52 2.79 6.81 -6.43
N LEU A 53 3.03 7.04 -5.13
CA LEU A 53 2.73 6.13 -4.05
C LEU A 53 1.24 5.77 -4.05
N ASN A 54 0.34 6.76 -3.98
CA ASN A 54 -1.11 6.53 -3.96
C ASN A 54 -1.58 5.71 -5.17
N LYS A 55 -1.08 6.03 -6.37
CA LYS A 55 -1.41 5.28 -7.58
C LYS A 55 -0.94 3.83 -7.50
N ARG A 56 0.28 3.58 -7.02
CA ARG A 56 0.80 2.21 -6.84
C ARG A 56 0.01 1.45 -5.78
N LEU A 57 -0.30 2.09 -4.65
CA LEU A 57 -1.04 1.50 -3.55
C LEU A 57 -2.45 1.07 -4.00
N ILE A 58 -3.13 1.91 -4.77
CA ILE A 58 -4.43 1.58 -5.41
C ILE A 58 -4.27 0.42 -6.42
N ASN A 59 -3.22 0.44 -7.24
CA ASN A 59 -2.98 -0.63 -8.21
C ASN A 59 -2.67 -1.98 -7.53
N LEU A 60 -1.85 -1.99 -6.48
CA LEU A 60 -1.53 -3.18 -5.71
C LEU A 60 -2.77 -3.69 -4.95
N ARG A 61 -3.61 -2.79 -4.42
CA ARG A 61 -4.91 -3.15 -3.84
C ARG A 61 -5.83 -3.78 -4.88
N ARG A 62 -5.90 -3.22 -6.09
CA ARG A 62 -6.71 -3.75 -7.19
C ARG A 62 -6.20 -5.11 -7.70
N ARG A 63 -4.89 -5.36 -7.64
CA ARG A 63 -4.30 -6.66 -8.02
C ARG A 63 -4.74 -7.79 -7.09
N GLY A 64 -4.85 -7.48 -5.79
CA GLY A 64 -5.15 -8.47 -4.76
C GLY A 64 -3.97 -9.40 -4.47
N GLU A 65 -3.95 -9.97 -3.27
CA GLU A 65 -2.89 -10.87 -2.76
C GLU A 65 -2.60 -12.04 -3.73
N ASP A 66 -3.65 -12.60 -4.33
CA ASP A 66 -3.60 -13.71 -5.30
C ASP A 66 -2.72 -13.42 -6.53
N ASN A 67 -2.49 -12.14 -6.86
CA ASN A 67 -1.64 -11.71 -7.99
C ASN A 67 -0.37 -10.96 -7.53
N GLY A 68 0.06 -11.13 -6.27
CA GLY A 68 1.21 -10.42 -5.71
C GLY A 68 0.93 -8.93 -5.42
N GLY A 69 -0.33 -8.60 -5.12
CA GLY A 69 -0.76 -7.28 -4.68
C GLY A 69 -0.64 -7.07 -3.16
N LEU A 70 -1.29 -6.02 -2.64
CA LEU A 70 -1.27 -5.74 -1.20
C LEU A 70 -1.94 -6.89 -0.42
N PRO A 71 -1.28 -7.41 0.64
CA PRO A 71 -1.88 -8.42 1.49
C PRO A 71 -3.13 -7.87 2.17
N ARG A 72 -4.14 -8.72 2.34
CA ARG A 72 -5.35 -8.31 3.07
C ARG A 72 -5.01 -8.23 4.55
N LEU A 73 -4.82 -7.00 5.07
CA LEU A 73 -4.72 -6.77 6.50
C LEU A 73 -5.99 -7.35 7.16
N ARG A 74 -5.81 -8.44 7.91
CA ARG A 74 -6.88 -9.20 8.57
C ARG A 74 -7.47 -8.46 9.78
N ASN A 75 -6.86 -7.35 10.19
CA ASN A 75 -7.29 -6.58 11.34
C ASN A 75 -8.44 -5.63 10.96
N ASN A 76 -9.66 -6.05 11.31
CA ASN A 76 -10.82 -5.21 11.59
C ASN A 76 -11.35 -4.24 10.51
N TYR A 77 -11.06 -4.43 9.22
CA TYR A 77 -11.86 -3.76 8.19
C TYR A 77 -13.27 -4.38 8.09
N HIS A 78 -14.21 -3.87 8.90
CA HIS A 78 -15.66 -4.12 8.79
C HIS A 78 -16.30 -3.43 7.57
N GLY A 79 -15.50 -3.10 6.54
CA GLY A 79 -15.92 -2.38 5.35
C GLY A 79 -16.22 -3.31 4.18
N ARG A 80 -17.49 -3.71 4.05
CA ARG A 80 -18.09 -4.50 2.95
C ARG A 80 -17.55 -5.92 2.77
N GLY A 81 -18.10 -6.84 3.57
CA GLY A 81 -18.32 -8.20 3.08
C GLY A 81 -19.20 -8.17 1.81
N PRO A 82 -18.97 -9.08 0.85
CA PRO A 82 -19.84 -9.16 -0.32
C PRO A 82 -21.27 -9.46 0.16
N ASN A 83 -22.20 -8.63 -0.29
CA ASN A 83 -23.60 -8.98 -0.39
C ASN A 83 -23.71 -10.41 -0.97
N ARG A 84 -24.02 -11.39 -0.12
CA ARG A 84 -24.40 -12.73 -0.56
C ARG A 84 -25.92 -12.77 -0.58
N PRO A 85 -26.54 -12.98 -1.76
CA PRO A 85 -27.97 -13.24 -1.81
C PRO A 85 -28.21 -14.68 -1.33
N ARG A 86 -29.18 -14.87 -0.44
CA ARG A 86 -30.13 -15.99 -0.44
C ARG A 86 -31.39 -15.58 0.31
#